data_AF-A0AAV2I4Z0-F1
#
_entry.id   AF-A0AAV2I4Z0-F1
#
_cell.length_a   1.000
_cell.length_b   1.000
_cell.length_c   1.000
_cell.angle_alpha   90.00
_cell.angle_beta   90.00
_cell.angle_gamma   90.00
#
_symmetry.space_group_name_H-M   'P 1'
#
loop_
_entity.id
_entity.type
_entity.pdbx_description
1 polymer ?
#
loop_
_entity_poly.entity_id
_entity_poly.type
_entity_poly.pdbx_seq_one_letter_code
_entity_poly.pdbx_strand_id
1 'polypeptide(L)'
;MGVRGNIFLTVFSFCLSRISATSDTCYKVNSCQCAFLDGRYIDLTPLASLTSEPKWKDNYDRFYNNRFSYNPCDSFTEGTCQNVAVCQINNAGQYFPCGTQSTGQFITDNISGLLAIEYSSNSQYGTTRYSRVLLNCIATSGDTFDVQGEGQTGHYGFKLNSQHCCPKQGPMPTPPGGDAVTHVGTFLLIGFGVVLVWTILIGLICFSCGGPSQKRGQTRAPLAPVRGQHPYRAMDRPPPYDHI
;
A
#
# COMPACT_ATOMS: atom_id res chain seq x y z
N MET A 1 -39.82 12.41 -42.13
CA MET A 1 -38.43 12.60 -41.69
C MET A 1 -38.42 12.71 -40.18
N GLY A 2 -38.11 11.62 -39.49
CA GLY A 2 -38.16 11.56 -38.03
C GLY A 2 -37.37 10.37 -37.55
N VAL A 3 -36.06 10.57 -37.35
CA VAL A 3 -35.20 9.62 -36.65
C VAL A 3 -34.69 10.37 -35.43
N ARG A 4 -35.49 10.36 -34.37
CA ARG A 4 -35.11 10.81 -33.03
C ARG A 4 -35.44 9.67 -32.07
N GLY A 5 -34.43 9.24 -31.33
CA GLY A 5 -34.57 8.31 -30.22
C GLY A 5 -33.87 6.98 -30.49
N ASN A 6 -33.09 6.53 -29.50
CA ASN A 6 -32.44 5.21 -29.38
C ASN A 6 -30.93 5.14 -29.65
N ILE A 7 -30.18 6.21 -29.39
CA ILE A 7 -28.70 6.13 -29.25
C ILE A 7 -28.25 6.12 -27.76
N PHE A 8 -29.16 6.31 -26.80
CA PHE A 8 -28.79 6.36 -25.38
C PHE A 8 -28.86 5.01 -24.62
N LEU A 9 -29.33 3.93 -25.24
CA LEU A 9 -29.54 2.65 -24.54
C LEU A 9 -28.45 1.58 -24.77
N THR A 10 -27.53 1.79 -25.71
CA THR A 10 -26.52 0.79 -26.12
C THR A 10 -25.13 0.96 -25.50
N VAL A 11 -24.96 1.86 -24.51
CA VAL A 11 -23.68 2.05 -23.81
C VAL A 11 -23.69 1.50 -22.37
N PHE A 12 -24.86 1.16 -21.82
CA PHE A 12 -25.01 0.58 -20.47
C PHE A 12 -25.00 -0.95 -20.45
N SER A 13 -24.47 -1.57 -21.51
CA SER A 13 -24.14 -3.00 -21.56
C SER A 13 -22.63 -3.18 -21.73
N PHE A 14 -21.84 -2.31 -21.07
CA PHE A 14 -20.43 -2.58 -20.84
C PHE A 14 -20.36 -3.76 -19.86
N CYS A 15 -20.24 -4.95 -20.43
CA CYS A 15 -19.58 -6.12 -19.87
C CYS A 15 -19.36 -6.05 -18.35
N LEU A 16 -20.28 -6.66 -17.60
CA LEU A 16 -20.00 -7.29 -16.30
C LEU A 16 -19.06 -8.50 -16.52
N SER A 17 -17.97 -8.30 -17.25
CA SER A 17 -16.81 -9.17 -17.17
C SER A 17 -16.34 -9.02 -15.73
N ARG A 18 -16.63 -10.00 -14.89
CA ARG A 18 -15.95 -10.12 -13.61
C ARG A 18 -14.48 -10.31 -13.95
N ILE A 19 -13.73 -9.21 -13.99
CA ILE A 19 -12.29 -9.25 -13.86
C ILE A 19 -12.07 -9.73 -12.43
N SER A 20 -12.04 -11.05 -12.23
CA SER A 20 -11.48 -11.65 -11.03
C SER A 20 -9.98 -11.42 -11.12
N ALA A 21 -9.55 -10.21 -10.79
CA ALA A 21 -8.15 -9.93 -10.52
C ALA A 21 -7.81 -10.69 -9.24
N THR A 22 -7.26 -11.90 -9.38
CA THR A 22 -6.58 -12.59 -8.29
C THR A 22 -5.32 -11.78 -8.00
N SER A 23 -5.42 -10.79 -7.13
CA SER A 23 -4.24 -10.11 -6.60
C SER A 23 -3.60 -11.05 -5.60
N ASP A 24 -2.41 -11.53 -5.93
CA ASP A 24 -1.52 -12.27 -5.01
C ASP A 24 -0.88 -11.35 -3.96
N THR A 25 -1.29 -10.08 -3.90
CA THR A 25 -0.82 -9.13 -2.89
C THR A 25 -1.63 -9.31 -1.62
N CYS A 26 -0.95 -9.64 -0.52
CA CYS A 26 -1.55 -9.67 0.80
C CYS A 26 -1.53 -8.26 1.41
N TYR A 27 -2.68 -7.64 1.62
CA TYR A 27 -2.77 -6.36 2.29
C TYR A 27 -2.76 -6.56 3.81
N LYS A 28 -1.93 -5.76 4.50
CA LYS A 28 -1.82 -5.79 5.96
C LYS A 28 -3.16 -5.43 6.60
N VAL A 29 -3.69 -6.29 7.46
CA VAL A 29 -4.84 -6.00 8.31
C VAL A 29 -4.36 -5.51 9.68
N ASN A 30 -3.39 -6.21 10.26
CA ASN A 30 -2.69 -5.82 11.49
C ASN A 30 -1.27 -6.42 11.46
N SER A 31 -0.54 -6.40 12.58
CA SER A 31 0.83 -6.95 12.63
C SER A 31 0.89 -8.48 12.39
N CYS A 32 -0.18 -9.21 12.72
CA CYS A 32 -0.25 -10.67 12.62
C CYS A 32 -0.95 -11.19 11.37
N GLN A 33 -1.76 -10.35 10.73
CA GLN A 33 -2.73 -10.80 9.74
C GLN A 33 -2.64 -9.97 8.47
N CYS A 34 -2.83 -10.67 7.35
CA CYS A 34 -3.00 -10.04 6.06
C CYS A 34 -4.10 -10.79 5.29
N ALA A 35 -4.77 -10.08 4.38
CA ALA A 35 -5.81 -10.64 3.54
C ALA A 35 -5.51 -10.44 2.06
N PHE A 36 -6.06 -11.31 1.22
CA PHE A 36 -5.99 -11.25 -0.23
C PHE A 36 -7.32 -10.73 -0.79
N LEU A 37 -7.32 -10.23 -2.03
CA LEU A 37 -8.55 -9.74 -2.67
C LEU A 37 -9.55 -10.85 -3.00
N ASP A 38 -9.08 -12.09 -3.10
CA ASP A 38 -9.92 -13.27 -3.35
C ASP A 38 -10.59 -13.84 -2.09
N GLY A 39 -10.43 -13.18 -0.94
CA GLY A 39 -11.00 -13.58 0.34
C GLY A 39 -10.16 -14.60 1.12
N ARG A 40 -9.00 -15.01 0.61
CA ARG A 40 -8.02 -15.74 1.42
C ARG A 40 -7.37 -14.83 2.45
N TYR A 41 -6.77 -15.42 3.48
CA TYR A 41 -5.99 -14.69 4.49
C TYR A 41 -4.86 -15.52 5.09
N ILE A 42 -3.89 -14.84 5.71
CA ILE A 42 -2.87 -15.43 6.57
C ILE A 42 -3.05 -14.88 7.99
N ASP A 43 -2.94 -15.76 8.97
CA ASP A 43 -3.10 -15.43 10.39
C ASP A 43 -1.98 -16.06 11.21
N LEU A 44 -1.04 -15.22 11.62
CA LEU A 44 0.11 -15.57 12.44
C LEU A 44 -0.16 -15.43 13.95
N THR A 45 -1.38 -15.04 14.35
CA THR A 45 -1.74 -14.89 15.77
C THR A 45 -1.42 -16.13 16.62
N PRO A 46 -1.59 -17.37 16.14
CA PRO A 46 -1.21 -18.56 16.93
C PRO A 46 0.31 -18.69 17.17
N LEU A 47 1.13 -17.97 16.42
CA LEU A 47 2.58 -17.89 16.59
C LEU A 47 3.01 -16.77 17.54
N ALA A 48 2.08 -15.89 17.92
CA ALA A 48 2.35 -14.80 18.85
C ALA A 48 2.74 -15.35 20.23
N SER A 49 3.70 -14.68 20.87
CA SER A 49 3.93 -14.82 22.30
C SER A 49 3.26 -13.67 23.02
N LEU A 50 2.19 -13.98 23.77
CA LEU A 50 1.38 -12.98 24.49
C LEU A 50 2.05 -12.44 25.77
N THR A 51 3.24 -12.93 26.13
CA THR A 51 3.89 -12.65 27.42
C THR A 51 4.97 -11.55 27.32
N SER A 52 4.92 -10.69 26.29
CA SER A 52 5.94 -9.66 26.02
C SER A 52 7.38 -10.21 25.87
N GLU A 53 7.53 -11.52 25.67
CA GLU A 53 8.79 -12.21 25.40
C GLU A 53 8.83 -12.63 23.93
N PRO A 54 10.02 -12.72 23.31
CA PRO A 54 10.13 -13.24 21.95
C PRO A 54 9.68 -14.69 21.86
N LYS A 55 8.94 -15.04 20.80
CA LYS A 55 8.52 -16.43 20.54
C LYS A 55 9.72 -17.34 20.27
N TRP A 56 10.66 -16.83 19.47
CA TRP A 56 11.94 -17.46 19.20
C TRP A 56 13.01 -16.58 19.81
N LYS A 57 13.65 -17.06 20.88
CA LYS A 57 14.66 -16.30 21.62
C LYS A 57 16.06 -16.80 21.29
N ASP A 58 17.02 -15.89 21.12
CA ASP A 58 18.44 -16.20 21.06
C ASP A 58 18.88 -17.23 19.97
N ASN A 59 18.17 -17.28 18.83
CA ASN A 59 18.49 -18.23 17.76
C ASN A 59 19.74 -17.78 17.00
N TYR A 60 20.73 -18.67 16.87
CA TYR A 60 21.97 -18.37 16.16
C TYR A 60 21.75 -18.22 14.66
N ASP A 61 22.46 -17.27 14.06
CA ASP A 61 22.63 -17.25 12.60
C ASP A 61 23.43 -18.47 12.11
N ARG A 62 23.40 -18.70 10.79
CA ARG A 62 24.10 -19.82 10.15
C ARG A 62 25.62 -19.89 10.42
N PHE A 63 26.21 -18.79 10.87
CA PHE A 63 27.65 -18.67 11.14
C PHE A 63 27.98 -18.66 12.63
N TYR A 64 26.96 -18.77 13.51
CA TYR A 64 27.08 -18.67 14.96
C TYR A 64 27.77 -17.38 15.43
N ASN A 65 27.63 -16.29 14.68
CA ASN A 65 28.25 -15.00 14.99
C ASN A 65 27.31 -14.04 15.74
N ASN A 66 26.01 -14.25 15.56
CA ASN A 66 24.99 -13.43 16.18
C ASN A 66 23.81 -14.32 16.56
N ARG A 67 23.07 -13.88 17.57
CA ARG A 67 21.80 -14.46 17.97
C ARG A 67 20.69 -13.48 17.67
N PHE A 68 19.50 -14.00 17.39
CA PHE A 68 18.34 -13.21 17.05
C PHE A 68 17.12 -13.68 17.82
N SER A 69 16.37 -12.71 18.32
CA SER A 69 15.07 -12.91 18.95
C SER A 69 13.97 -12.33 18.06
N TYR A 70 12.85 -13.04 17.93
CA TYR A 70 11.75 -12.67 17.04
C TYR A 70 10.38 -12.96 17.65
N ASN A 71 9.44 -12.05 17.41
CA ASN A 71 8.00 -12.24 17.64
C ASN A 71 7.23 -11.64 16.45
N PRO A 72 6.37 -12.41 15.75
CA PRO A 72 5.71 -11.95 14.53
C PRO A 72 4.58 -10.95 14.77
N CYS A 73 4.09 -10.87 16.01
CA CYS A 73 2.80 -10.27 16.32
C CYS A 73 2.88 -9.16 17.33
N ASP A 74 3.44 -9.49 18.49
CA ASP A 74 3.58 -8.57 19.60
C ASP A 74 4.99 -8.01 19.65
N SER A 75 5.10 -6.77 20.10
CA SER A 75 6.39 -6.19 20.41
C SER A 75 6.94 -6.81 21.70
N PHE A 76 8.24 -7.02 21.75
CA PHE A 76 8.93 -7.44 22.96
C PHE A 76 10.09 -6.50 23.29
N THR A 77 10.61 -6.65 24.50
CA THR A 77 11.78 -5.91 24.98
C THR A 77 12.84 -6.89 25.46
N GLU A 78 14.07 -6.66 25.05
CA GLU A 78 15.21 -7.50 25.42
C GLU A 78 16.51 -6.68 25.43
N GLY A 79 17.15 -6.54 26.59
CA GLY A 79 18.33 -5.69 26.74
C GLY A 79 18.04 -4.24 26.32
N THR A 80 18.79 -3.71 25.34
CA THR A 80 18.56 -2.36 24.79
C THR A 80 17.59 -2.33 23.62
N CYS A 81 17.10 -3.48 23.13
CA CYS A 81 16.00 -3.53 22.16
C CYS A 81 14.68 -3.27 22.89
N GLN A 82 13.98 -2.19 22.55
CA GLN A 82 12.73 -1.78 23.21
C GLN A 82 11.58 -1.79 22.22
N ASN A 83 10.48 -2.47 22.56
CA ASN A 83 9.27 -2.56 21.73
C ASN A 83 9.54 -2.99 20.27
N VAL A 84 10.40 -3.99 20.09
CA VAL A 84 10.84 -4.47 18.78
C VAL A 84 10.07 -5.71 18.34
N ALA A 85 10.07 -5.96 17.03
CA ALA A 85 9.68 -7.23 16.44
C ALA A 85 10.89 -8.17 16.30
N VAL A 86 12.09 -7.61 16.07
CA VAL A 86 13.34 -8.37 15.89
C VAL A 86 14.47 -7.68 16.69
N CYS A 87 15.20 -8.45 17.47
CA CYS A 87 16.41 -8.01 18.18
C CYS A 87 17.60 -8.89 17.79
N GLN A 88 18.75 -8.28 17.49
CA GLN A 88 20.01 -8.96 17.30
C GLN A 88 20.86 -8.82 18.57
N ILE A 89 21.58 -9.89 18.91
CA ILE A 89 22.62 -9.91 19.93
C ILE A 89 23.91 -10.36 19.26
N ASN A 90 24.92 -9.49 19.23
CA ASN A 90 26.22 -9.87 18.66
C ASN A 90 27.04 -10.75 19.62
N ASN A 91 28.17 -11.28 19.16
CA ASN A 91 29.09 -12.07 19.98
C ASN A 91 29.65 -11.33 21.22
N ALA A 92 29.64 -9.99 21.23
CA ALA A 92 30.02 -9.20 22.39
C ALA A 92 28.87 -9.00 23.39
N GLY A 93 27.69 -9.58 23.14
CA GLY A 93 26.50 -9.43 23.98
C GLY A 93 25.78 -8.09 23.82
N GLN A 94 26.07 -7.33 22.77
CA GLN A 94 25.42 -6.05 22.49
C GLN A 94 24.13 -6.26 21.70
N TYR A 95 23.09 -5.52 22.08
CA TYR A 95 21.75 -5.62 21.52
C TYR A 95 21.52 -4.54 20.45
N PHE A 96 20.95 -4.93 19.31
CA PHE A 96 20.63 -4.03 18.21
C PHE A 96 19.19 -4.24 17.74
N PRO A 97 18.37 -3.18 17.70
CA PRO A 97 17.00 -3.29 17.19
C PRO A 97 17.04 -3.45 15.67
N CYS A 98 16.44 -4.53 15.17
CA CYS A 98 16.45 -4.88 13.74
C CYS A 98 15.07 -4.77 13.08
N GLY A 99 14.06 -4.29 13.80
CA GLY A 99 12.72 -4.12 13.26
C GLY A 99 11.69 -3.82 14.36
N THR A 100 10.67 -3.03 14.06
CA THR A 100 9.56 -2.74 14.98
C THR A 100 8.22 -3.18 14.39
N GLN A 101 7.25 -3.54 15.24
CA GLN A 101 5.92 -3.98 14.77
C GLN A 101 5.20 -2.94 13.91
N SER A 102 5.36 -1.65 14.24
CA SER A 102 4.76 -0.53 13.48
C SER A 102 5.29 -0.44 12.05
N THR A 103 6.54 -0.84 11.81
CA THR A 103 7.14 -0.84 10.46
C THR A 103 6.84 -2.10 9.65
N GLY A 104 6.28 -3.14 10.29
CA GLY A 104 6.01 -4.43 9.65
C GLY A 104 5.13 -4.27 8.41
N GLN A 105 5.56 -4.78 7.26
CA GLN A 105 4.77 -4.81 6.02
C GLN A 105 4.79 -6.21 5.41
N PHE A 106 3.64 -6.70 4.97
CA PHE A 106 3.55 -7.92 4.18
C PHE A 106 3.89 -7.58 2.73
N ILE A 107 4.88 -8.28 2.18
CA ILE A 107 5.33 -8.10 0.80
C ILE A 107 5.45 -9.46 0.12
N THR A 108 5.22 -9.51 -1.18
CA THR A 108 5.53 -10.69 -1.99
C THR A 108 6.98 -10.60 -2.44
N ASP A 109 7.78 -11.61 -2.13
CA ASP A 109 9.16 -11.67 -2.57
C ASP A 109 9.21 -11.96 -4.08
N ASN A 110 9.75 -11.03 -4.86
CA ASN A 110 9.73 -11.10 -6.32
C ASN A 110 10.59 -12.26 -6.89
N ILE A 111 11.46 -12.87 -6.08
CA ILE A 111 12.38 -13.93 -6.53
C ILE A 111 11.76 -15.30 -6.26
N SER A 112 11.31 -15.54 -5.03
CA SER A 112 10.73 -16.82 -4.61
C SER A 112 9.23 -16.91 -4.86
N GLY A 113 8.54 -15.78 -5.05
CA GLY A 113 7.09 -15.69 -5.10
C GLY A 113 6.41 -15.92 -3.74
N LEU A 114 7.18 -16.12 -2.68
CA LEU A 114 6.65 -16.37 -1.33
C LEU A 114 6.33 -15.05 -0.64
N LEU A 115 5.36 -15.08 0.27
CA LEU A 115 5.05 -13.95 1.12
C LEU A 115 6.16 -13.76 2.16
N ALA A 116 6.50 -12.52 2.46
CA ALA A 116 7.45 -12.15 3.50
C ALA A 116 6.89 -11.01 4.35
N ILE A 117 7.44 -10.85 5.54
CA ILE A 117 7.24 -9.66 6.38
C ILE A 117 8.55 -8.91 6.45
N GLU A 118 8.51 -7.62 6.12
CA GLU A 118 9.64 -6.71 6.29
C GLU A 118 9.42 -5.78 7.47
N TYR A 119 10.44 -5.67 8.30
CA TYR A 119 10.51 -4.73 9.40
C TYR A 119 11.72 -3.83 9.23
N SER A 120 11.65 -2.63 9.79
CA SER A 120 12.78 -1.72 9.86
C SER A 120 12.91 -1.05 11.23
N SER A 121 14.13 -0.66 11.57
CA SER A 121 14.41 0.14 12.76
C SER A 121 15.65 0.98 12.55
N ASN A 122 15.62 2.21 13.08
CA ASN A 122 16.81 3.03 13.14
C ASN A 122 17.61 2.65 14.39
N SER A 123 18.90 2.37 14.22
CA SER A 123 19.81 2.22 15.35
C SER A 123 20.13 3.57 15.97
N GLN A 124 20.58 3.54 17.22
CA GLN A 124 21.07 4.72 17.95
C GLN A 124 22.22 5.47 17.25
N TYR A 125 22.89 4.82 16.28
CA TYR A 125 23.99 5.38 15.50
C TYR A 125 23.55 5.91 14.12
N GLY A 126 22.25 6.03 13.87
CA GLY A 126 21.71 6.56 12.61
C GLY A 126 21.68 5.56 11.44
N THR A 127 22.13 4.33 11.64
CA THR A 127 22.02 3.27 10.62
C THR A 127 20.64 2.62 10.68
N THR A 128 19.92 2.57 9.56
CA THR A 128 18.67 1.80 9.43
C THR A 128 18.98 0.33 9.20
N ARG A 129 18.28 -0.53 9.94
CA ARG A 129 18.34 -1.99 9.85
C ARG A 129 17.03 -2.53 9.31
N TYR A 130 17.11 -3.54 8.46
CA TYR A 130 15.99 -4.19 7.80
C TYR A 130 16.00 -5.67 8.11
N SER A 131 14.85 -6.20 8.51
CA SER A 131 14.65 -7.63 8.73
C SER A 131 13.60 -8.14 7.76
N ARG A 132 13.93 -9.17 6.98
CA ARG A 132 12.99 -9.84 6.08
C ARG A 132 12.75 -11.26 6.55
N VAL A 133 11.50 -11.57 6.90
CA VAL A 133 11.05 -12.89 7.36
C VAL A 133 10.22 -13.55 6.26
N LEU A 134 10.78 -14.55 5.58
CA LEU A 134 10.09 -15.31 4.55
C LEU A 134 9.09 -16.28 5.18
N LEU A 135 7.83 -16.20 4.78
CA LEU A 135 6.75 -17.05 5.29
C LEU A 135 6.65 -18.30 4.43
N ASN A 136 7.14 -19.43 4.96
CA ASN A 136 7.09 -20.71 4.27
C ASN A 136 5.95 -21.58 4.83
N CYS A 137 4.95 -21.83 4.00
CA CYS A 137 3.83 -22.71 4.32
C CYS A 137 4.30 -24.17 4.35
N ILE A 138 4.13 -24.84 5.49
CA ILE A 138 4.39 -26.27 5.66
C ILE A 138 3.13 -26.98 6.17
N ALA A 139 2.90 -28.22 5.74
CA ALA A 139 1.71 -28.99 6.12
C ALA A 139 1.84 -29.69 7.49
N THR A 140 3.02 -29.69 8.10
CA THR A 140 3.33 -30.43 9.33
C THR A 140 3.17 -29.55 10.56
N SER A 141 2.78 -30.17 11.68
CA SER A 141 2.75 -29.52 13.00
C SER A 141 4.18 -29.36 13.52
N GLY A 142 4.74 -28.16 13.39
CA GLY A 142 6.05 -27.83 13.94
C GLY A 142 6.52 -26.50 13.39
N ASP A 143 6.42 -25.45 14.19
CA ASP A 143 6.83 -24.12 13.77
C ASP A 143 8.33 -23.93 14.00
N THR A 144 9.08 -23.59 12.95
CA THR A 144 10.52 -23.33 13.05
C THR A 144 10.88 -21.96 12.53
N PHE A 145 11.93 -21.38 13.13
CA PHE A 145 12.47 -20.09 12.75
C PHE A 145 13.96 -20.24 12.43
N ASP A 146 14.28 -20.19 11.13
CA ASP A 146 15.63 -20.34 10.63
C ASP A 146 16.25 -18.95 10.42
N VAL A 147 17.35 -18.68 11.12
CA VAL A 147 18.08 -17.41 11.03
C VAL A 147 19.18 -17.53 9.98
N GLN A 148 19.03 -16.84 8.85
CA GLN A 148 20.07 -16.81 7.82
C GLN A 148 21.20 -15.84 8.19
N GLY A 149 20.87 -14.80 8.97
CA GLY A 149 21.79 -13.77 9.42
C GLY A 149 21.87 -12.59 8.46
N GLU A 150 22.99 -11.88 8.51
CA GLU A 150 23.25 -10.68 7.70
C GLU A 150 23.76 -11.06 6.30
N GLY A 151 23.03 -10.65 5.25
CA GLY A 151 23.46 -10.83 3.86
C GLY A 151 24.21 -9.62 3.31
N GLN A 152 23.66 -8.44 3.58
CA GLN A 152 24.25 -7.11 3.34
C GLN A 152 24.26 -6.37 4.68
N THR A 153 25.22 -5.47 4.89
CA THR A 153 25.27 -4.62 6.09
C THR A 153 23.92 -3.97 6.38
N GLY A 154 23.33 -4.27 7.53
CA GLY A 154 22.03 -3.80 7.98
C GLY A 154 20.83 -4.58 7.44
N HIS A 155 21.00 -5.64 6.66
CA HIS A 155 19.92 -6.44 6.06
C HIS A 155 19.98 -7.90 6.52
N TYR A 156 18.97 -8.30 7.28
CA TYR A 156 18.88 -9.60 7.93
C TYR A 156 17.80 -10.48 7.30
N GLY A 157 18.16 -11.72 6.98
CA GLY A 157 17.27 -12.71 6.39
C GLY A 157 16.84 -13.78 7.40
N PHE A 158 15.56 -14.11 7.37
CA PHE A 158 14.96 -15.15 8.20
C PHE A 158 13.95 -15.97 7.40
N LYS A 159 13.71 -17.21 7.84
CA LYS A 159 12.66 -18.06 7.29
C LYS A 159 11.79 -18.60 8.42
N LEU A 160 10.49 -18.36 8.33
CA LEU A 160 9.49 -18.89 9.25
C LEU A 160 8.73 -20.02 8.58
N ASN A 161 8.94 -21.25 9.04
CA ASN A 161 8.20 -22.41 8.57
C ASN A 161 7.05 -22.67 9.52
N SER A 162 5.81 -22.59 9.03
CA SER A 162 4.62 -22.86 9.84
C SER A 162 3.41 -23.20 8.96
N GLN A 163 2.48 -23.98 9.50
CA GLN A 163 1.13 -24.14 8.93
C GLN A 163 0.34 -22.82 8.92
N HIS A 164 0.69 -21.89 9.81
CA HIS A 164 0.05 -20.59 9.93
C HIS A 164 0.48 -19.61 8.83
N CYS A 165 1.58 -19.91 8.12
CA CYS A 165 2.01 -19.20 6.91
C CYS A 165 1.17 -19.56 5.67
N CYS A 166 0.33 -20.59 5.74
CA CYS A 166 -0.50 -21.03 4.63
C CYS A 166 -1.75 -20.14 4.47
N PRO A 167 -2.07 -19.66 3.24
CA PRO A 167 -3.32 -18.97 2.98
C PRO A 167 -4.53 -19.86 3.32
N LYS A 168 -5.44 -19.34 4.13
CA LYS A 168 -6.70 -19.97 4.52
C LYS A 168 -7.86 -19.32 3.79
N GLN A 169 -8.94 -20.07 3.57
CA GLN A 169 -10.21 -19.55 3.07
C GLN A 169 -11.21 -19.42 4.21
N GLY A 170 -12.16 -18.48 4.07
CA GLY A 170 -13.27 -18.31 5.00
C GLY A 170 -13.22 -16.98 5.76
N PRO A 171 -14.11 -16.79 6.75
CA PRO A 171 -14.12 -15.57 7.54
C PRO A 171 -12.80 -15.45 8.31
N MET A 172 -12.13 -14.30 8.16
CA MET A 172 -10.94 -13.97 8.95
C MET A 172 -11.34 -13.88 10.43
N PRO A 173 -10.56 -14.48 11.35
CA PRO A 173 -10.77 -14.31 12.78
C PRO A 173 -10.72 -12.82 13.12
N THR A 174 -11.76 -12.31 13.77
CA THR A 174 -11.78 -10.91 14.21
C THR A 174 -10.72 -10.73 15.29
N PRO A 175 -9.78 -9.77 15.16
CA PRO A 175 -8.80 -9.50 16.20
C PRO A 175 -9.51 -9.19 17.52
N PRO A 176 -9.04 -9.71 18.66
CA PRO A 176 -9.58 -9.31 19.96
C PRO A 176 -9.40 -7.80 20.15
N GLY A 177 -10.49 -7.04 20.11
CA GLY A 177 -10.49 -5.59 20.35
C GLY A 177 -10.17 -4.69 19.15
N GLY A 178 -10.13 -5.22 17.92
CA GLY A 178 -9.96 -4.41 16.71
C GLY A 178 -11.29 -4.14 16.01
N ASP A 179 -11.72 -2.88 15.98
CA ASP A 179 -12.77 -2.44 15.06
C ASP A 179 -12.35 -2.80 13.64
N ALA A 180 -13.18 -3.57 12.95
CA ALA A 180 -12.94 -3.94 11.57
C ALA A 180 -12.89 -2.67 10.70
N VAL A 181 -11.70 -2.14 10.46
CA VAL A 181 -11.50 -1.05 9.48
C VAL A 181 -11.66 -1.67 8.10
N THR A 182 -12.91 -1.77 7.66
CA THR A 182 -13.25 -2.16 6.29
C THR A 182 -12.79 -1.06 5.34
N HIS A 183 -11.56 -1.16 4.85
CA HIS A 183 -11.00 -0.31 3.80
C HIS A 183 -11.87 -0.27 2.52
N VAL A 184 -12.74 -1.27 2.32
CA VAL A 184 -13.74 -1.30 1.25
C VAL A 184 -14.67 -0.07 1.27
N GLY A 185 -15.01 0.44 2.46
CA GLY A 185 -15.84 1.64 2.59
C GLY A 185 -15.15 2.90 2.07
N THR A 186 -13.85 3.04 2.33
CA THR A 186 -13.05 4.20 1.88
C THR A 186 -12.89 4.20 0.36
N PHE A 187 -12.64 3.05 -0.27
CA PHE A 187 -12.53 2.98 -1.73
C PHE A 187 -13.87 3.28 -2.42
N LEU A 188 -15.00 2.83 -1.87
CA LEU A 188 -16.32 3.19 -2.39
C LEU A 188 -16.60 4.69 -2.25
N LEU A 189 -16.23 5.30 -1.13
CA LEU A 189 -16.39 6.74 -0.92
C LEU A 189 -15.53 7.58 -1.88
N ILE A 190 -14.27 7.20 -2.08
CA ILE A 190 -13.37 7.90 -3.02
C ILE A 190 -13.89 7.73 -4.45
N GLY A 191 -14.26 6.50 -4.85
CA GLY A 191 -14.79 6.23 -6.18
C GLY A 191 -16.09 7.01 -6.46
N PHE A 192 -17.04 7.00 -5.52
CA PHE A 192 -18.28 7.75 -5.63
C PHE A 192 -18.02 9.27 -5.68
N GLY A 193 -17.10 9.78 -4.86
CA GLY A 193 -16.71 11.18 -4.86
C GLY A 193 -16.14 11.64 -6.20
N VAL A 194 -15.24 10.86 -6.81
CA VAL A 194 -14.65 11.19 -8.12
C VAL A 194 -15.71 11.21 -9.21
N VAL A 195 -16.61 10.23 -9.26
CA VAL A 195 -17.70 10.16 -10.26
C VAL A 195 -18.70 11.32 -10.08
N LEU A 196 -19.02 11.67 -8.84
CA LEU A 196 -19.95 12.77 -8.54
C LEU A 196 -19.35 14.13 -8.92
N VAL A 197 -18.06 14.35 -8.66
CA VAL A 197 -17.37 15.59 -9.10
C VAL A 197 -17.35 15.66 -10.63
N TRP A 198 -17.01 14.56 -11.31
CA TRP A 198 -16.98 14.52 -12.78
C TRP A 198 -18.35 14.80 -13.41
N THR A 199 -19.43 14.23 -12.87
CA THR A 199 -20.79 14.44 -13.38
C THR A 199 -21.26 15.88 -13.17
N ILE A 200 -20.93 16.51 -12.03
CA ILE A 200 -21.21 17.93 -11.79
C ILE A 200 -20.43 18.82 -12.77
N LEU A 201 -19.14 18.57 -12.98
CA LEU A 201 -18.32 19.36 -13.91
C LEU A 201 -18.86 19.28 -15.34
N ILE A 202 -19.20 18.08 -15.83
CA ILE A 202 -19.85 17.92 -17.14
C ILE A 202 -21.18 18.69 -17.19
N GLY A 203 -22.01 18.56 -16.16
CA GLY A 203 -23.30 19.25 -16.08
C GLY A 203 -23.16 20.78 -16.14
N LEU A 204 -22.20 21.36 -15.42
CA LEU A 204 -21.91 22.79 -15.43
C LEU A 204 -21.40 23.27 -16.80
N ILE A 205 -20.54 22.51 -17.46
CA ILE A 205 -20.05 22.81 -18.82
C ILE A 205 -21.20 22.75 -19.82
N CYS A 206 -22.06 21.73 -19.76
CA CYS A 206 -23.21 21.62 -20.65
C CYS A 206 -24.23 22.73 -20.42
N PHE A 207 -24.47 23.14 -19.17
CA PHE A 207 -25.38 24.23 -18.85
C PHE A 207 -24.86 25.59 -19.36
N SER A 208 -23.56 25.83 -19.26
CA SER A 208 -22.94 27.07 -19.75
C SER A 208 -22.88 27.14 -21.28
N CYS A 209 -22.81 26.01 -21.99
CA CYS A 209 -22.94 25.96 -23.45
C CYS A 209 -24.39 26.04 -23.96
N GLY A 210 -25.38 25.80 -23.10
CA GLY A 210 -26.82 25.81 -23.42
C GLY A 210 -27.51 27.15 -23.24
N GLY A 211 -26.76 28.25 -23.14
CA GLY A 211 -27.34 29.59 -22.98
C GLY A 211 -28.39 29.87 -24.06
N PRO A 212 -29.63 30.26 -23.68
CA PRO A 212 -30.69 30.51 -24.64
C PRO A 212 -30.24 31.63 -25.60
N SER A 213 -30.19 31.31 -26.88
CA SER A 213 -30.00 32.27 -27.96
C SER A 213 -31.12 33.30 -27.88
N GLN A 214 -30.87 34.39 -27.16
CA GLN A 214 -31.76 35.55 -27.13
C GLN A 214 -31.69 36.17 -28.52
N LYS A 215 -32.64 35.82 -29.39
CA LYS A 215 -32.88 36.49 -30.68
C LYS A 215 -33.28 37.94 -30.38
N ARG A 216 -32.30 38.79 -30.12
CA ARG A 216 -32.46 40.23 -30.07
C ARG A 216 -32.52 40.70 -31.52
N GLY A 217 -33.73 40.83 -32.05
CA GLY A 217 -33.97 41.56 -33.29
C GLY A 217 -33.49 42.99 -33.10
N GLN A 218 -32.43 43.38 -33.82
CA GLN A 218 -31.98 44.76 -33.86
C GLN A 218 -31.78 45.18 -35.30
N THR A 219 -32.62 46.14 -35.65
CA THR A 219 -32.85 46.81 -36.91
C THR A 219 -31.56 47.41 -37.49
N ARG A 220 -31.41 47.28 -38.81
CA ARG A 220 -30.38 47.93 -39.64
C ARG A 220 -30.43 49.45 -39.54
N ALA A 221 -29.26 50.09 -39.52
CA ALA A 221 -28.98 51.40 -40.14
C ALA A 221 -27.45 51.59 -40.36
N PRO A 222 -27.00 52.47 -41.28
CA PRO A 222 -25.81 52.25 -42.12
C PRO A 222 -24.52 53.01 -41.75
N LEU A 223 -23.41 52.44 -42.22
CA LEU A 223 -22.12 52.97 -42.70
C LEU A 223 -21.67 54.40 -42.33
N ALA A 224 -20.45 54.50 -41.77
CA ALA A 224 -19.43 55.46 -42.22
C ALA A 224 -17.99 54.95 -41.92
N PRO A 225 -16.98 55.29 -42.75
CA PRO A 225 -15.63 54.75 -42.69
C PRO A 225 -14.65 55.70 -41.99
N VAL A 226 -13.70 55.18 -41.20
CA VAL A 226 -12.46 55.92 -40.88
C VAL A 226 -11.24 55.01 -40.95
N ARG A 227 -10.26 55.57 -41.64
CA ARG A 227 -8.98 55.07 -42.14
C ARG A 227 -7.89 55.55 -41.17
N GLY A 228 -6.90 54.72 -40.86
CA GLY A 228 -5.64 55.15 -40.21
C GLY A 228 -4.93 53.96 -39.53
N GLN A 229 -3.87 53.41 -40.12
CA GLN A 229 -2.45 53.65 -39.76
C GLN A 229 -2.07 53.07 -38.39
N HIS A 230 -0.95 52.38 -38.13
CA HIS A 230 0.15 51.69 -38.83
C HIS A 230 0.84 50.88 -37.67
N PRO A 231 1.75 49.93 -37.94
CA PRO A 231 2.32 48.97 -37.00
C PRO A 231 3.59 49.51 -36.32
N TYR A 232 3.97 48.97 -35.16
CA TYR A 232 5.38 48.85 -34.73
C TYR A 232 5.54 48.01 -33.44
N ARG A 233 6.45 47.01 -33.50
CA ARG A 233 7.50 46.60 -32.51
C ARG A 233 7.06 46.25 -31.06
N ALA A 234 7.74 45.40 -30.28
CA ALA A 234 8.95 44.58 -30.41
C ALA A 234 8.96 43.51 -29.27
N MET A 235 9.84 42.53 -29.47
CA MET A 235 10.49 41.57 -28.56
C MET A 235 10.52 41.85 -27.04
N ASP A 236 10.47 40.78 -26.22
CA ASP A 236 11.62 40.26 -25.44
C ASP A 236 11.21 39.06 -24.54
N ARG A 237 11.75 37.86 -24.81
CA ARG A 237 12.73 37.04 -24.04
C ARG A 237 12.25 36.37 -22.72
N PRO A 238 12.61 35.09 -22.50
CA PRO A 238 12.44 34.37 -21.23
C PRO A 238 13.69 34.50 -20.32
N PRO A 239 13.58 34.26 -19.00
CA PRO A 239 14.72 33.87 -18.19
C PRO A 239 14.84 32.33 -18.06
N PRO A 240 16.05 31.77 -18.15
CA PRO A 240 16.38 30.48 -17.54
C PRO A 240 16.80 30.70 -16.09
N TYR A 241 16.59 29.72 -15.20
CA TYR A 241 17.47 29.61 -14.02
C TYR A 241 17.66 28.16 -13.56
N ASP A 242 18.92 27.96 -13.20
CA ASP A 242 19.70 26.75 -12.95
C ASP A 242 19.39 25.96 -11.67
N HIS A 243 19.74 24.68 -11.75
CA HIS A 243 20.48 23.83 -10.81
C HIS A 243 20.52 24.19 -9.32
N ILE A 244 20.06 23.25 -8.49
CA ILE A 244 20.86 22.58 -7.45
C ILE A 244 20.55 21.07 -7.52
#